data_AF-A0A2D7WCK7-F1
#
_entry.id   AF-A0A2D7WCK7-F1
#
_cell.length_a   1.000
_cell.length_b   1.000
_cell.length_c   1.000
_cell.angle_alpha   90.00
_cell.angle_beta   90.00
_cell.angle_gamma   90.00
#
_symmetry.space_group_name_H-M   'P 1'
#
loop_
_entity.id
_entity.type
_entity.pdbx_description
1 polymer ?
#
loop_
_entity_poly.entity_id
_entity_poly.type
_entity_poly.pdbx_seq_one_letter_code
_entity_poly.pdbx_strand_id
1 'polypeptide(L)' 'MSCPDASASHANTGLILPGGGARAAYQVGVLKAIASLHGKRHSNPFPILAGTSAGAINATSL' A
#
# COMPACT_ATOMS: atom_id res chain seq x y z
N MET A 1 15.08 -16.54 -24.63
CA MET A 1 13.63 -16.28 -24.56
C MET A 1 13.36 -15.60 -23.23
N SER A 2 13.62 -14.29 -23.14
CA SER A 2 13.45 -13.54 -21.89
C SER A 2 11.97 -13.18 -21.76
N CYS A 3 11.32 -13.61 -20.67
CA CYS A 3 9.99 -13.14 -20.33
C CYS A 3 10.02 -11.60 -20.26
N PRO A 4 9.02 -10.90 -20.81
CA PRO A 4 8.90 -9.47 -20.58
C PRO A 4 8.73 -9.24 -19.08
N ASP A 5 9.57 -8.36 -18.54
CA ASP A 5 9.50 -7.85 -17.18
C ASP A 5 8.05 -7.44 -16.86
N ALA A 6 7.47 -8.02 -15.80
CA ALA A 6 6.11 -7.74 -15.34
C ALA A 6 5.99 -6.34 -14.69
N SER A 7 6.71 -5.36 -15.23
CA SER A 7 6.79 -3.95 -14.82
C SER A 7 5.93 -3.07 -15.74
N ALA A 8 4.71 -3.51 -16.00
CA ALA A 8 3.62 -2.68 -16.50
C ALA A 8 2.40 -3.16 -15.72
N SER A 9 1.69 -2.38 -14.89
CA SER A 9 1.29 -0.99 -15.11
C SER A 9 0.58 -0.43 -13.84
N HIS A 10 1.29 -0.36 -12.71
CA HIS A 10 0.78 0.30 -11.49
C HIS A 10 1.37 1.70 -11.27
N ALA A 11 2.01 2.29 -12.29
CA ALA A 11 2.71 3.58 -12.17
C ALA A 11 1.81 4.73 -11.67
N ASN A 12 0.49 4.58 -11.76
CA ASN A 12 -0.49 5.59 -11.35
C ASN A 12 -1.47 5.09 -10.27
N THR A 13 -1.21 3.94 -9.64
CA THR A 13 -2.10 3.44 -8.59
C THR A 13 -1.83 4.17 -7.27
N GLY A 14 -2.85 4.84 -6.76
CA GLY A 14 -2.78 5.55 -5.48
C GLY A 14 -3.50 4.82 -4.35
N LEU A 15 -2.95 4.93 -3.14
CA LEU A 15 -3.60 4.51 -1.89
C LEU A 15 -3.78 5.72 -0.98
N ILE A 16 -5.03 5.94 -0.55
CA ILE A 16 -5.39 7.04 0.36
C ILE A 16 -5.74 6.45 1.73
N LEU A 17 -5.01 6.90 2.76
CA LEU A 17 -5.22 6.53 4.15
C LEU A 17 -5.80 7.72 4.93
N PRO A 18 -7.13 7.80 5.11
CA PRO A 18 -7.74 8.91 5.82
C PRO A 18 -7.36 8.90 7.31
N GLY A 19 -7.47 10.07 7.95
CA GLY A 19 -7.30 10.19 9.40
C GLY A 19 -8.37 9.41 10.18
N GLY A 20 -8.04 8.98 11.39
CA GLY A 20 -8.98 8.21 12.22
C GLY A 20 -8.62 8.06 13.69
N GLY A 21 -7.52 8.66 14.15
CA GLY A 21 -6.99 8.44 15.50
C GLY A 21 -6.71 6.95 15.75
N ALA A 22 -7.07 6.44 16.92
CA ALA A 22 -6.91 5.03 17.26
C ALA A 22 -7.58 4.05 16.27
N ARG A 23 -8.67 4.47 15.59
CA ARG A 23 -9.37 3.64 14.60
C ARG A 23 -8.55 3.37 13.34
N ALA A 24 -7.45 4.10 13.12
CA ALA A 24 -6.51 3.80 12.05
C ALA A 24 -5.91 2.38 12.17
N ALA A 25 -5.98 1.75 13.35
CA ALA A 25 -5.61 0.34 13.53
C ALA A 25 -6.42 -0.62 12.62
N TYR A 26 -7.66 -0.29 12.26
CA TYR A 26 -8.42 -1.09 11.30
C TYR A 26 -7.77 -1.06 9.90
N GLN A 27 -7.23 0.08 9.50
CA GLN A 27 -6.50 0.20 8.24
C GLN A 27 -5.27 -0.71 8.25
N VAL A 28 -4.54 -0.81 9.36
CA VAL A 28 -3.38 -1.70 9.51
C VAL A 28 -3.78 -3.17 9.30
N GLY A 29 -4.94 -3.59 9.83
CA GLY A 29 -5.48 -4.94 9.59
C GLY A 29 -5.72 -5.21 8.10
N VAL A 30 -6.31 -4.24 7.40
CA VAL A 30 -6.54 -4.31 5.94
C VAL A 30 -5.21 -4.37 5.17
N LEU A 31 -4.25 -3.52 5.52
CA LEU A 31 -2.92 -3.51 4.88
C LEU A 31 -2.19 -4.84 5.07
N LYS A 32 -2.29 -5.46 6.25
CA LYS A 32 -1.74 -6.81 6.51
C LYS A 32 -2.39 -7.88 5.63
N ALA A 33 -3.71 -7.83 5.46
CA ALA A 33 -4.42 -8.75 4.56
C ALA A 33 -4.00 -8.55 3.10
N ILE A 34 -3.90 -7.29 2.64
CA ILE A 34 -3.42 -6.95 1.30
C ILE A 34 -2.00 -7.48 1.09
N ALA A 35 -1.09 -7.26 2.05
CA ALA A 35 0.28 -7.77 1.98
C ALA A 35 0.31 -9.31 1.88
N SER A 36 -0.54 -10.00 2.64
CA SER A 36 -0.67 -11.46 2.55
C SER A 36 -1.16 -11.92 1.17
N LEU A 37 -2.09 -11.19 0.55
CA LEU A 37 -2.58 -11.48 -0.80
C LEU A 37 -1.55 -11.12 -1.88
N HIS A 38 -0.72 -10.11 -1.64
CA HIS A 38 0.31 -9.66 -2.56
C HIS A 38 1.45 -10.68 -2.72
N GLY A 39 1.65 -11.54 -1.71
CA GLY A 39 2.62 -12.64 -1.72
C GLY A 39 4.06 -12.15 -1.54
N LYS A 40 5.02 -12.86 -2.14
CA LYS A 40 6.48 -12.58 -1.98
C LYS A 40 7.01 -11.44 -2.85
N ARG A 41 6.14 -10.58 -3.38
CA ARG A 41 6.57 -9.40 -4.14
C ARG A 41 7.14 -8.37 -3.16
N HIS A 42 8.38 -7.96 -3.40
CA HIS A 42 9.11 -7.06 -2.50
C HIS A 42 8.73 -5.59 -2.63
N SER A 43 8.03 -5.20 -3.70
CA SER A 43 7.67 -3.81 -3.98
C SER A 43 6.24 -3.49 -3.55
N ASN A 44 6.05 -2.33 -2.93
CA ASN A 44 4.71 -1.78 -2.69
C ASN A 44 3.96 -1.57 -4.04
N PRO A 45 2.75 -2.14 -4.23
CA PRO A 45 1.96 -1.98 -5.45
C PRO A 45 1.33 -0.59 -5.62
N PHE A 46 1.47 0.31 -4.63
CA PHE A 46 0.91 1.66 -4.62
C PHE A 46 2.02 2.71 -4.62
N PRO A 47 2.53 3.14 -5.79
CA PRO A 47 3.60 4.14 -5.85
C PRO A 47 3.16 5.54 -5.40
N ILE A 48 1.86 5.81 -5.34
CA ILE A 48 1.32 7.09 -4.86
C ILE A 48 0.65 6.83 -3.50
N LEU A 49 1.21 7.39 -2.43
CA LEU A 49 0.65 7.29 -1.09
C LEU A 49 0.19 8.67 -0.63
N ALA A 50 -1.06 8.75 -0.16
CA ALA A 50 -1.59 9.94 0.48
C ALA A 50 -2.17 9.56 1.84
N GLY A 51 -1.91 10.36 2.86
CA GLY A 51 -2.48 10.13 4.18
C GLY A 51 -2.64 11.40 4.98
N THR A 52 -3.51 11.36 5.99
CA THR A 52 -3.75 12.49 6.90
C THR A 52 -3.67 12.01 8.35
N SER A 53 -2.91 12.71 9.20
CA SER A 53 -2.75 12.39 10.63
C SER A 53 -2.33 10.91 10.83
N ALA A 54 -3.09 10.11 11.58
CA ALA A 54 -2.79 8.68 11.79
C ALA A 54 -2.68 7.87 10.49
N GLY A 55 -3.42 8.25 9.44
CA GLY A 55 -3.30 7.60 8.13
C GLY A 55 -1.99 7.95 7.40
N ALA A 56 -1.44 9.15 7.63
CA ALA A 56 -0.12 9.52 7.10
C ALA A 56 0.99 8.68 7.74
N ILE A 57 0.91 8.42 9.05
CA ILE A 57 1.85 7.56 9.77
C ILE A 57 1.83 6.14 9.19
N ASN A 58 0.64 5.58 8.97
CA ASN A 58 0.50 4.27 8.33
C ASN A 58 1.10 4.28 6.91
N ALA A 59 0.87 5.35 6.13
CA ALA A 59 1.41 5.48 4.78
C ALA A 59 2.95 5.48 4.75
N THR A 60 3.61 6.15 5.70
CA THR A 60 5.08 6.19 5.79
C THR A 60 5.70 4.82 6.11
N SER A 61 4.93 3.87 6.64
CA SER A 61 5.42 2.52 6.96
C SER A 61 5.39 1.52 5.80
N LEU A 62 4.85 1.92 4.63
CA LEU A 62 4.66 1.10 3.42
C LEU A 62 5.74 1.40 2.37
#